data_AF-A0A1B6JF18-F1
#
_entry.id   AF-A0A1B6JF18-F1
#
_cell.length_a   1.000
_cell.length_b   1.000
_cell.length_c   1.000
_cell.angle_alpha   90.00
_cell.angle_beta   90.00
_cell.angle_gamma   90.00
#
_symmetry.space_group_name_H-M   'P 1'
#
loop_
_entity.id
_entity.type
_entity.pdbx_description
1 polymer ?
#
loop_
_entity_poly.entity_id
_entity_poly.type
_entity_poly.pdbx_seq_one_letter_code
_entity_poly.pdbx_strand_id
1 'polypeptide(L)'
;MIYLLCFIIVKFYLFNQTVAEDALPPLILTPYLDKNDIEAARRLSKVTPDIGGMTSYAGYFNVNKTCDNNLCMWFFPAKDDWLEAPVILWLQGGPGWTSLYGLFELVGPFNSFPSGLQSRNYSWSNLSNILFIDNPVGTGFSFTTG
;
A
#
# COMPACT_ATOMS: atom_id res chain seq x y z
N MET A 1 19.96 37.29 -31.68
CA MET A 1 21.15 36.91 -30.89
C MET A 1 20.68 36.56 -29.48
N ILE A 2 20.69 35.26 -29.17
CA ILE A 2 20.83 34.63 -27.84
C ILE A 2 19.80 35.03 -26.75
N TYR A 3 18.57 34.49 -26.76
CA TYR A 3 17.78 34.29 -25.51
C TYR A 3 16.73 33.16 -25.56
N LEU A 4 16.66 32.34 -26.63
CA LEU A 4 15.66 31.27 -26.76
C LEU A 4 16.24 29.83 -26.67
N LEU A 5 17.39 29.68 -26.02
CA LEU A 5 18.07 28.37 -25.83
C LEU A 5 18.15 27.92 -24.37
N CYS A 6 17.73 28.74 -23.41
CA CYS A 6 17.91 28.44 -21.97
C CYS A 6 16.68 27.77 -21.30
N PHE A 7 15.51 27.72 -21.95
CA PHE A 7 14.32 27.09 -21.34
C PHE A 7 14.15 25.60 -21.64
N ILE A 8 14.91 25.04 -22.57
CA ILE A 8 14.79 23.60 -22.92
C ILE A 8 15.73 22.72 -22.10
N ILE A 9 16.80 23.28 -21.51
CA ILE A 9 17.83 22.49 -20.81
C ILE A 9 17.48 22.22 -19.34
N VAL A 10 16.59 22.99 -18.71
CA VAL A 10 16.25 22.82 -17.28
C VAL A 10 15.23 21.69 -17.03
N LYS A 11 14.53 21.18 -18.05
CA LYS A 11 13.43 20.21 -17.85
C LYS A 11 13.85 18.72 -17.90
N PHE A 12 15.12 18.42 -18.14
CA PHE A 12 15.63 17.05 -18.22
C PHE A 12 16.58 16.63 -17.08
N TYR A 13 16.92 17.54 -16.16
CA TYR A 13 17.95 17.29 -15.14
C TYR A 13 17.44 16.92 -13.74
N LEU A 14 16.13 16.72 -13.52
CA LEU A 14 15.60 16.43 -12.17
C LEU A 14 14.70 15.19 -12.04
N PHE A 15 14.68 14.30 -13.02
CA PHE A 15 14.12 12.94 -12.83
C PHE A 15 15.05 11.91 -13.47
N ASN A 16 16.27 11.86 -12.95
CA ASN A 16 17.20 10.76 -13.22
C ASN A 16 17.64 10.08 -11.90
N GLN A 17 16.79 10.15 -10.88
CA GLN A 17 16.88 9.20 -9.77
C GLN A 17 16.25 7.91 -10.25
N THR A 18 17.10 6.93 -10.53
CA THR A 18 16.76 5.52 -10.62
C THR A 18 16.01 5.11 -9.35
N VAL A 19 14.67 5.16 -9.37
CA VAL A 19 13.81 4.65 -8.29
C VAL A 19 14.07 3.16 -8.00
N ALA A 20 14.83 2.49 -8.85
CA ALA A 20 15.08 1.05 -8.82
C ALA A 20 16.25 0.60 -7.91
N GLU A 21 17.19 1.47 -7.51
CA GLU A 21 18.44 0.99 -6.88
C GLU A 21 18.29 0.64 -5.37
N ASP A 22 17.29 1.22 -4.70
CA ASP A 22 17.04 1.02 -3.26
C ASP A 22 15.71 0.31 -2.95
N ALA A 23 14.94 -0.11 -3.96
CA ALA A 23 13.65 -0.76 -3.76
C ALA A 23 13.84 -2.22 -3.33
N LEU A 24 13.38 -2.56 -2.12
CA LEU A 24 13.31 -3.95 -1.69
C LEU A 24 12.38 -4.75 -2.61
N PRO A 25 12.66 -6.06 -2.83
CA PRO A 25 11.77 -6.92 -3.60
C PRO A 25 10.38 -6.99 -2.92
N PRO A 26 9.30 -7.22 -3.69
CA PRO A 26 7.95 -7.32 -3.14
C PRO A 26 7.86 -8.47 -2.13
N LEU A 27 7.34 -8.18 -0.94
CA LEU A 27 7.12 -9.19 0.09
C LEU A 27 5.91 -10.05 -0.27
N ILE A 28 6.15 -11.19 -0.91
CA ILE A 28 5.10 -12.17 -1.20
C ILE A 28 4.88 -13.04 0.04
N LEU A 29 3.69 -12.96 0.63
CA LEU A 29 3.34 -13.65 1.87
C LEU A 29 2.91 -15.10 1.65
N THR A 30 2.39 -15.43 0.46
CA THR A 30 1.87 -16.76 0.12
C THR A 30 2.82 -17.92 0.44
N PRO A 31 4.15 -17.86 0.17
CA PRO A 31 5.07 -18.96 0.52
C PRO A 31 5.17 -19.26 2.02
N TYR A 32 4.95 -18.28 2.89
CA TYR A 32 4.93 -18.46 4.35
C TYR A 32 3.58 -19.05 4.78
N LEU A 33 2.49 -18.53 4.24
CA LEU A 33 1.14 -19.01 4.52
C LEU A 33 0.91 -20.45 4.05
N ASP A 34 1.43 -20.82 2.88
CA ASP A 34 1.38 -22.19 2.34
C ASP A 34 2.09 -23.20 3.26
N LYS A 35 3.09 -22.74 4.03
CA LYS A 35 3.82 -23.54 5.02
C LYS A 35 3.21 -23.46 6.43
N ASN A 36 2.09 -22.77 6.58
CA ASN A 36 1.47 -22.45 7.87
C ASN A 36 2.39 -21.67 8.83
N ASP A 37 3.38 -20.94 8.29
CA ASP A 37 4.28 -20.08 9.07
C ASP A 37 3.68 -18.68 9.27
N ILE A 38 2.61 -18.65 10.07
CA ILE A 38 1.79 -17.45 10.30
C ILE A 38 2.58 -16.39 11.09
N GLU A 39 3.45 -16.81 12.00
CA GLU A 39 4.29 -15.91 12.78
C GLU A 39 5.30 -15.17 11.90
N ALA A 40 5.98 -15.88 10.98
CA ALA A 40 6.87 -15.22 10.03
C ALA A 40 6.09 -14.28 9.11
N ALA A 41 4.95 -14.72 8.56
CA ALA A 41 4.13 -13.88 7.69
C ALA A 41 3.73 -12.57 8.38
N ARG A 42 3.21 -12.65 9.62
CA ARG A 42 2.81 -11.47 10.42
C ARG A 42 3.99 -10.57 10.79
N ARG A 43 5.13 -11.16 11.16
CA ARG A 43 6.33 -10.41 11.53
C ARG A 43 6.91 -9.66 10.33
N LEU A 44 6.98 -10.32 9.18
CA LEU A 44 7.54 -9.74 7.95
C LEU A 44 6.62 -8.69 7.35
N SER A 45 5.30 -8.86 7.45
CA SER A 45 4.35 -7.88 6.90
C SER A 45 4.28 -6.58 7.70
N LYS A 46 4.81 -6.53 8.93
CA LYS A 46 4.74 -5.30 9.75
C LYS A 46 5.50 -4.15 9.06
N VAL A 47 4.81 -3.04 8.84
CA VAL A 47 5.41 -1.82 8.27
C VAL A 47 6.26 -1.14 9.34
N THR A 48 7.52 -0.87 9.02
CA THR A 48 8.46 -0.20 9.91
C THR A 48 9.24 0.90 9.18
N PRO A 49 9.33 2.13 9.72
CA PRO A 49 8.69 2.59 10.97
C PRO A 49 7.16 2.69 10.83
N ASP A 50 6.47 2.73 11.97
CA ASP A 50 5.02 2.93 12.02
C ASP A 50 4.63 4.23 11.31
N ILE A 51 3.64 4.16 10.42
CA ILE A 51 3.18 5.32 9.65
C ILE A 51 2.20 6.11 10.50
N GLY A 52 2.45 7.42 10.67
CA GLY A 52 1.58 8.28 11.48
C GLY A 52 1.43 7.84 12.94
N GLY A 53 2.40 7.08 13.48
CA GLY A 53 2.33 6.50 14.82
C GLY A 53 1.38 5.31 14.96
N MET A 54 0.91 4.72 13.87
CA MET A 54 0.04 3.55 13.84
C MET A 54 0.78 2.33 13.29
N THR A 55 0.72 1.22 14.02
CA THR A 55 1.16 -0.09 13.52
C THR A 55 0.25 -0.53 12.38
N SER A 56 0.84 -0.98 11.28
CA SER A 56 0.11 -1.52 10.13
C SER A 56 0.91 -2.65 9.48
N TYR A 57 0.26 -3.40 8.59
CA TYR A 57 0.85 -4.57 7.94
C TYR A 57 0.58 -4.55 6.45
N ALA A 58 1.61 -4.69 5.62
CA ALA A 58 1.49 -4.65 4.17
C ALA A 58 2.26 -5.81 3.52
N GLY A 59 1.87 -6.15 2.29
CA GLY A 59 2.53 -7.19 1.51
C GLY A 59 1.70 -7.60 0.31
N TYR A 60 2.03 -8.76 -0.23
CA TYR A 60 1.38 -9.30 -1.41
C TYR A 60 0.88 -10.72 -1.20
N PHE A 61 -0.29 -11.03 -1.77
CA PHE A 61 -0.78 -12.39 -1.91
C PHE A 61 -0.72 -12.82 -3.37
N ASN A 62 0.00 -13.91 -3.64
CA ASN A 62 -0.08 -14.60 -4.92
C ASN A 62 -1.41 -15.34 -5.01
N VAL A 63 -2.27 -14.92 -5.95
CA VAL A 63 -3.62 -15.46 -6.16
C VAL A 63 -3.72 -16.35 -7.40
N ASN A 64 -2.67 -16.38 -8.24
CA ASN A 64 -2.54 -17.32 -9.35
C ASN A 64 -1.04 -17.58 -9.61
N LYS A 65 -0.59 -18.78 -9.28
CA LYS A 65 0.82 -19.20 -9.42
C LYS A 65 1.26 -19.36 -10.87
N THR A 66 0.34 -19.66 -11.80
CA THR A 66 0.64 -19.87 -13.22
C THR A 66 1.00 -18.58 -13.92
N CYS A 67 0.30 -17.49 -13.61
CA CYS A 67 0.52 -16.16 -14.19
C CYS A 67 1.27 -15.21 -13.23
N ASP A 68 1.73 -15.72 -12.08
CA ASP A 68 2.33 -14.93 -11.00
C ASP A 68 1.52 -13.67 -10.67
N ASN A 69 0.21 -13.84 -10.45
CA ASN A 69 -0.68 -12.73 -10.11
C ASN A 69 -0.58 -12.43 -8.62
N ASN A 70 -0.15 -11.22 -8.27
CA ASN A 70 0.08 -10.77 -6.91
C ASN A 70 -0.80 -9.56 -6.58
N LEU A 71 -1.67 -9.70 -5.58
CA LEU A 71 -2.50 -8.60 -5.06
C LEU A 71 -1.80 -7.91 -3.89
N CYS A 72 -1.65 -6.60 -3.97
CA CYS A 72 -1.17 -5.76 -2.87
C CYS A 72 -2.26 -5.63 -1.80
N MET A 73 -1.85 -5.78 -0.54
CA MET A 73 -2.69 -5.59 0.63
C MET A 73 -2.06 -4.61 1.61
N TRP A 74 -2.91 -3.87 2.32
CA TRP A 74 -2.50 -3.11 3.49
C TRP A 74 -3.57 -3.18 4.56
N PHE A 75 -3.19 -3.73 5.71
CA PHE A 75 -4.02 -3.93 6.88
C PHE A 75 -3.72 -2.90 7.97
N PHE A 76 -4.79 -2.30 8.49
CA PHE A 76 -4.77 -1.39 9.63
C PHE A 76 -5.62 -1.98 10.76
N PRO A 77 -5.00 -2.38 11.89
CA PRO A 77 -5.73 -2.85 13.05
C PRO A 77 -6.67 -1.77 13.60
N ALA A 78 -7.73 -2.19 14.29
CA ALA A 78 -8.55 -1.25 15.06
C ALA A 78 -7.69 -0.56 16.13
N LYS A 79 -7.98 0.71 16.44
CA LYS A 79 -7.24 1.47 17.45
C LYS A 79 -7.33 0.85 18.84
N ASP A 80 -8.53 0.41 19.22
CA ASP A 80 -8.84 -0.20 20.50
C ASP A 80 -9.32 -1.64 20.30
N ASP A 81 -8.89 -2.56 21.15
CA ASP A 81 -9.31 -3.98 21.20
C ASP A 81 -9.37 -4.68 19.82
N TRP A 82 -8.33 -4.52 19.00
CA TRP A 82 -8.28 -5.04 17.63
C TRP A 82 -8.49 -6.56 17.49
N LEU A 83 -8.28 -7.34 18.55
CA LEU A 83 -8.57 -8.78 18.56
C LEU A 83 -10.07 -9.09 18.58
N GLU A 84 -10.88 -8.20 19.16
CA GLU A 84 -12.35 -8.35 19.27
C GLU A 84 -13.09 -7.52 18.21
N ALA A 85 -12.41 -6.53 17.61
CA ALA A 85 -12.99 -5.67 16.59
C ALA A 85 -13.29 -6.44 15.28
N PRO A 86 -14.40 -6.12 14.58
CA PRO A 86 -14.71 -6.76 13.31
C PRO A 86 -13.69 -6.40 12.22
N VAL A 87 -13.59 -7.24 11.18
CA VAL A 87 -12.75 -7.00 10.01
C VAL A 87 -13.58 -6.50 8.83
N ILE A 88 -13.16 -5.38 8.26
CA ILE A 88 -13.73 -4.80 7.05
C ILE A 88 -12.74 -5.00 5.91
N LEU A 89 -13.21 -5.60 4.81
CA LEU A 89 -12.50 -5.61 3.54
C LEU A 89 -12.95 -4.38 2.73
N TRP A 90 -12.01 -3.50 2.39
CA TRP A 90 -12.25 -2.34 1.54
C TRP A 90 -11.74 -2.58 0.12
N LEU A 91 -12.63 -2.44 -0.86
CA LEU A 91 -12.34 -2.57 -2.28
C LEU A 91 -12.79 -1.31 -3.01
N GLN A 92 -11.84 -0.59 -3.60
CA GLN A 92 -12.18 0.56 -4.44
C GLN A 92 -12.68 0.12 -5.82
N GLY A 93 -13.60 0.91 -6.39
CA GLY A 93 -14.22 0.65 -7.68
C GLY A 93 -13.39 1.12 -8.88
N GLY A 94 -14.05 1.80 -9.83
CA GLY A 94 -13.46 2.17 -11.12
C GLY A 94 -14.17 1.47 -12.26
N PRO A 95 -13.70 0.30 -12.74
CA PRO A 95 -12.67 -0.62 -12.20
C PRO A 95 -11.21 -0.17 -12.36
N GLY A 96 -10.31 -0.76 -11.56
CA GLY A 96 -8.85 -0.54 -11.67
C GLY A 96 -8.31 0.64 -10.86
N TRP A 97 -9.11 1.22 -9.96
CA TRP A 97 -8.61 2.22 -9.02
C TRP A 97 -8.07 1.57 -7.75
N THR A 98 -6.97 2.13 -7.25
CA THR A 98 -6.34 1.67 -6.01
C THR A 98 -7.24 1.83 -4.79
N SER A 99 -7.25 0.80 -3.94
CA SER A 99 -7.88 0.85 -2.62
C SER A 99 -7.16 1.78 -1.65
N LEU A 100 -5.94 2.20 -1.97
CA LEU A 100 -5.25 3.25 -1.22
C LEU A 100 -5.95 4.60 -1.33
N TYR A 101 -6.79 4.83 -2.35
CA TYR A 101 -7.68 5.98 -2.35
C TYR A 101 -8.65 5.94 -1.16
N GLY A 102 -9.23 4.77 -0.87
CA GLY A 102 -10.07 4.59 0.31
C GLY A 102 -9.32 4.77 1.62
N LEU A 103 -8.05 4.36 1.66
CA LEU A 103 -7.16 4.54 2.80
C LEU A 103 -6.92 6.04 3.06
N PHE A 104 -6.40 6.78 2.08
CA PHE A 104 -5.93 8.16 2.28
C PHE A 104 -7.01 9.22 2.14
N GLU A 105 -8.10 8.96 1.41
CA GLU A 105 -9.09 10.00 1.06
C GLU A 105 -10.49 9.74 1.63
N LEU A 106 -10.80 8.51 2.06
CA LEU A 106 -12.15 8.15 2.51
C LEU A 106 -12.21 7.68 3.97
N VAL A 107 -11.94 6.40 4.23
CA VAL A 107 -12.25 5.74 5.50
C VAL A 107 -11.04 5.36 6.33
N GLY A 108 -9.85 5.34 5.73
CA GLY A 108 -8.62 4.97 6.41
C GLY A 108 -8.16 5.98 7.48
N PRO A 109 -7.06 5.68 8.18
CA PRO A 109 -6.64 6.41 9.37
C PRO A 109 -6.01 7.77 9.11
N PHE A 110 -5.69 8.09 7.85
CA PHE A 110 -4.95 9.30 7.51
C PHE A 110 -5.65 10.12 6.45
N ASN A 111 -5.47 11.43 6.54
CA ASN A 111 -5.61 12.36 5.42
C ASN A 111 -4.23 12.61 4.81
N SER A 112 -4.17 12.67 3.49
CA SER A 112 -2.96 13.04 2.76
C SER A 112 -2.94 14.53 2.44
N PHE A 113 -1.94 15.26 2.92
CA PHE A 113 -1.75 16.68 2.62
C PHE A 113 -0.35 16.92 2.02
N PRO A 114 -0.12 18.05 1.35
CA PRO A 114 1.22 18.43 0.90
C PRO A 114 2.25 18.54 2.04
N SER A 115 1.79 18.78 3.26
CA SER A 115 2.63 18.81 4.48
C SER A 115 2.91 17.43 5.07
N GLY A 116 2.34 16.37 4.50
CA GLY A 116 2.47 14.99 4.96
C GLY A 116 1.14 14.37 5.42
N LEU A 117 1.23 13.17 5.96
CA LEU A 117 0.08 12.44 6.49
C LEU A 117 -0.36 13.02 7.84
N GLN A 118 -1.67 13.17 8.03
CA GLN A 118 -2.27 13.58 9.30
C GLN A 118 -3.34 12.59 9.72
N SER A 119 -3.48 12.33 11.02
CA SER A 119 -4.53 11.45 11.55
C SER A 119 -5.93 11.95 11.17
N ARG A 120 -6.81 11.04 10.76
CA ARG A 120 -8.21 11.30 10.47
C ARG A 120 -9.04 11.06 11.73
N ASN A 121 -9.76 12.09 12.19
CA ASN A 121 -10.61 12.00 13.38
C ASN A 121 -11.72 10.94 13.24
N TYR A 122 -12.33 10.84 12.06
CA TYR A 122 -13.43 9.92 11.77
C TYR A 122 -12.98 8.77 10.86
N SER A 123 -11.95 8.03 11.29
CA SER A 123 -11.54 6.80 10.60
C SER A 123 -12.41 5.63 11.01
N TRP A 124 -12.69 4.73 10.06
CA TRP A 124 -13.32 3.45 10.37
C TRP A 124 -12.40 2.55 11.21
N SER A 125 -11.08 2.79 11.18
CA SER A 125 -10.10 2.07 12.01
C SER A 125 -10.23 2.38 13.51
N ASN A 126 -11.05 3.37 13.88
CA ASN A 126 -11.38 3.61 15.28
C ASN A 126 -12.18 2.46 15.91
N LEU A 127 -12.94 1.69 15.11
CA LEU A 127 -13.87 0.66 15.59
C LEU A 127 -13.70 -0.70 14.90
N SER A 128 -12.84 -0.80 13.89
CA SER A 128 -12.75 -1.99 13.05
C SER A 128 -11.35 -2.16 12.50
N ASN A 129 -10.96 -3.42 12.32
CA ASN A 129 -9.80 -3.77 11.52
C ASN A 129 -10.13 -3.52 10.05
N ILE A 130 -9.25 -2.89 9.28
CA ILE A 130 -9.51 -2.63 7.86
C ILE A 130 -8.41 -3.21 7.00
N LEU A 131 -8.80 -4.02 6.02
CA LEU A 131 -7.94 -4.57 4.99
C LEU A 131 -8.24 -3.87 3.65
N PHE A 132 -7.28 -3.13 3.13
CA PHE A 132 -7.33 -2.55 1.78
C PHE A 132 -6.66 -3.50 0.80
N ILE A 133 -7.30 -3.80 -0.33
CA ILE A 133 -6.72 -4.64 -1.40
C ILE A 133 -6.86 -3.92 -2.72
N ASP A 134 -5.74 -3.76 -3.42
CA ASP A 134 -5.76 -3.28 -4.80
C ASP A 134 -6.24 -4.39 -5.74
N ASN A 135 -7.47 -4.27 -6.27
CA ASN A 135 -8.03 -5.25 -7.21
C ASN A 135 -8.63 -4.57 -8.46
N PRO A 136 -8.68 -5.26 -9.61
CA PRO A 136 -8.06 -6.56 -9.92
C PRO A 136 -6.52 -6.50 -10.04
N VAL A 137 -5.87 -7.60 -10.41
CA VAL A 137 -4.42 -7.65 -10.69
C VAL A 137 -4.06 -6.58 -11.74
N GLY A 138 -2.96 -5.85 -11.52
CA GLY A 138 -2.57 -4.67 -12.32
C GLY A 138 -3.10 -3.33 -11.79
N THR A 139 -3.97 -3.36 -10.77
CA THR A 139 -4.47 -2.15 -10.08
C THR A 139 -3.44 -1.68 -9.07
N GLY A 140 -3.15 -0.38 -9.03
CA GLY A 140 -2.31 0.23 -8.00
C GLY A 140 -0.94 -0.46 -7.92
N PHE A 141 -0.66 -1.07 -6.77
CA PHE A 141 0.59 -1.82 -6.57
C PHE A 141 0.48 -3.32 -6.89
N SER A 142 -0.72 -3.85 -7.15
CA SER A 142 -0.91 -5.25 -7.58
C SER A 142 -0.34 -5.48 -8.96
N PHE A 143 0.33 -6.61 -9.18
CA PHE A 143 1.09 -6.87 -10.41
C PHE A 143 0.99 -8.34 -10.86
N THR A 144 1.41 -8.57 -12.10
CA THR A 144 1.61 -9.89 -12.71
C THR A 144 2.91 -9.87 -13.51
N THR A 145 3.58 -11.03 -13.61
CA THR A 145 4.78 -11.20 -14.46
C THR A 145 4.56 -12.19 -15.61
N GLY A 146 3.36 -12.77 -15.72
CA GLY A 146 2.96 -13.76 -16.73
C GLY A 146 2.29 -13.20 -17.97
#